data_AF-A0A936WIC0-F1
#
_entry.id   AF-A0A936WIC0-F1
#
_cell.length_a   1.000
_cell.length_b   1.000
_cell.length_c   1.000
_cell.angle_alpha   90.00
_cell.angle_beta   90.00
_cell.angle_gamma   90.00
#
_symmetry.space_group_name_H-M   'P 1'
#
loop_
_entity.id
_entity.type
_entity.pdbx_description
1 polymer ?
#
loop_
_entity_poly.entity_id
_entity_poly.type
_entity_poly.pdbx_seq_one_letter_code
_entity_poly.pdbx_strand_id
1 'polypeptide(L)'
;MSWTTLWDFAPLNTSASSEIAEIFGNLATFENPKPVDLIRLILRSRIKKTQLLWIFFAGSATTAHAIMALNANDGGKRRFVLVQLPEACNEIREAFKAGYKNIAELSKERIRRAGQKIKSENALTAPDLDIGFRVLKIDSSNMKDVYYAPMRCSKVTCWRRLTTSARTAPRGFVVPGLARLGRGFGVAHYDRKPSPVSKYSSWTAMRWQLASRRALTRNL
;
A
#
# COMPACT_ATOMS: atom_id res chain seq x y z
N MET A 1 40.07 7.95 -26.23
CA MET A 1 39.04 8.55 -25.37
C MET A 1 37.89 7.56 -25.27
N SER A 2 37.65 6.98 -24.09
CA SER A 2 36.40 6.22 -23.87
C SER A 2 35.26 7.22 -23.68
N TRP A 3 34.11 6.91 -24.28
CA TRP A 3 32.92 7.73 -24.12
C TRP A 3 32.33 7.49 -22.74
N THR A 4 32.18 8.55 -21.95
CA THR A 4 31.55 8.45 -20.63
C THR A 4 30.03 8.39 -20.79
N THR A 5 29.41 7.41 -20.14
CA THR A 5 27.96 7.26 -20.09
C THR A 5 27.39 7.68 -18.74
N LEU A 6 26.08 7.90 -18.69
CA LEU A 6 25.37 8.16 -17.42
C LEU A 6 25.58 7.04 -16.38
N TRP A 7 25.83 5.81 -16.85
CA TRP A 7 25.93 4.61 -16.02
C TRP A 7 27.31 4.44 -15.39
N ASP A 8 28.32 5.15 -15.87
CA ASP A 8 29.68 5.07 -15.34
C ASP A 8 29.76 5.65 -13.92
N PHE A 9 28.77 6.49 -13.56
CA PHE A 9 28.61 7.08 -12.22
C PHE A 9 27.44 6.46 -11.43
N ALA A 10 26.90 5.33 -11.91
CA ALA A 10 25.81 4.67 -11.22
C ALA A 10 26.29 4.12 -9.85
N PRO A 11 25.50 4.30 -8.77
CA PRO A 11 25.89 3.83 -7.46
C PRO A 11 25.90 2.30 -7.41
N LEU A 12 26.86 1.76 -6.64
CA LEU A 12 27.09 0.33 -6.50
C LEU A 12 26.07 -0.33 -5.56
N ASN A 13 25.85 -1.64 -5.71
CA ASN A 13 24.93 -2.40 -4.85
C ASN A 13 25.32 -2.34 -3.35
N THR A 14 26.60 -2.18 -3.05
CA THR A 14 27.10 -2.01 -1.67
C THR A 14 26.46 -0.81 -0.96
N SER A 15 26.20 0.28 -1.68
CA SER A 15 25.51 1.46 -1.13
C SER A 15 24.09 1.13 -0.67
N ALA A 16 23.38 0.29 -1.43
CA ALA A 16 22.01 -0.12 -1.10
C ALA A 16 21.95 -0.97 0.17
N SER A 17 22.94 -1.84 0.36
CA SER A 17 23.05 -2.67 1.58
C SER A 17 23.31 -1.79 2.81
N SER A 18 24.21 -0.81 2.71
CA SER A 18 24.48 0.14 3.79
C SER A 18 23.25 1.00 4.14
N GLU A 19 22.51 1.50 3.14
CA GLU A 19 21.26 2.23 3.35
C GLU A 19 20.21 1.39 4.10
N ILE A 20 20.09 0.11 3.75
CA ILE A 20 19.16 -0.81 4.43
C ILE A 20 19.62 -1.07 5.86
N ALA A 21 20.91 -1.31 6.08
CA ALA A 21 21.48 -1.50 7.40
C ALA A 21 21.20 -0.29 8.31
N GLU A 22 21.31 0.93 7.79
CA GLU A 22 21.03 2.15 8.53
C GLU A 22 19.53 2.28 8.90
N ILE A 23 18.62 1.96 7.98
CA ILE A 23 17.17 2.04 8.21
C ILE A 23 16.70 0.96 9.20
N PHE A 24 17.29 -0.22 9.14
CA PHE A 24 16.84 -1.39 9.90
C PHE A 24 17.72 -1.74 11.10
N GLY A 25 18.81 -1.01 11.35
CA GLY A 25 19.71 -1.22 12.47
C GLY A 25 20.55 -2.50 12.33
N ASN A 26 21.22 -2.68 11.19
CA ASN A 26 22.05 -3.85 10.84
C ASN A 26 21.31 -5.18 10.69
N LEU A 27 19.97 -5.17 10.67
CA LEU A 27 19.18 -6.35 10.37
C LEU A 27 19.26 -6.66 8.86
N ALA A 28 19.65 -7.89 8.50
CA ALA A 28 19.65 -8.38 7.13
C ALA A 28 18.21 -8.62 6.66
N THR A 29 17.57 -7.56 6.16
CA THR A 29 16.15 -7.59 5.74
C THR A 29 15.99 -7.93 4.26
N PHE A 30 16.75 -7.27 3.40
CA PHE A 30 16.71 -7.46 1.94
C PHE A 30 18.07 -7.90 1.43
N GLU A 31 18.11 -8.92 0.56
CA GLU A 31 19.38 -9.41 0.01
C GLU A 31 19.98 -8.48 -1.05
N ASN A 32 19.15 -7.98 -1.96
CA ASN A 32 19.61 -7.15 -3.09
C ASN A 32 18.69 -5.93 -3.30
N PRO A 33 18.63 -5.01 -2.33
CA PRO A 33 17.92 -3.75 -2.53
C PRO A 33 18.57 -2.95 -3.67
N LYS A 34 17.76 -2.21 -4.44
CA LYS A 34 18.32 -1.23 -5.40
C LYS A 34 18.84 0.01 -4.65
N PRO A 35 19.97 0.60 -5.05
CA PRO A 35 20.45 1.86 -4.46
C PRO A 35 19.40 2.97 -4.63
N VAL A 36 19.17 3.77 -3.59
CA VAL A 36 18.19 4.87 -3.69
C VAL A 36 18.71 5.94 -4.66
N ASP A 37 20.01 6.22 -4.66
CA ASP A 37 20.63 7.18 -5.57
C ASP A 37 20.48 6.82 -7.05
N LEU A 38 20.48 5.52 -7.38
CA LEU A 38 20.26 5.06 -8.75
C LEU A 38 18.87 5.49 -9.23
N ILE A 39 17.86 5.31 -8.38
CA ILE A 39 16.49 5.71 -8.70
C ILE A 39 16.38 7.23 -8.72
N ARG A 40 17.03 7.97 -7.81
CA ARG A 40 17.06 9.44 -7.86
C ARG A 40 17.64 9.95 -9.18
N LEU A 41 18.73 9.36 -9.67
CA LEU A 41 19.35 9.70 -10.94
C LEU A 41 18.37 9.54 -12.11
N ILE A 42 17.68 8.41 -12.18
CA ILE A 42 16.67 8.13 -13.20
C ILE A 42 15.53 9.15 -13.12
N LEU A 43 15.00 9.40 -11.93
CA LEU A 43 13.85 10.29 -11.71
C LEU A 43 14.16 11.75 -12.05
N ARG A 44 15.38 12.23 -11.79
CA ARG A 44 15.79 13.62 -12.09
C ARG A 44 15.77 13.93 -13.59
N SER A 45 15.96 12.92 -14.45
CA SER A 45 16.15 13.14 -15.90
C SER A 45 14.87 13.47 -16.67
N ARG A 46 13.71 12.95 -16.23
CA ARG A 46 12.47 12.96 -17.04
C ARG A 46 11.18 13.22 -16.26
N ILE A 47 11.21 13.23 -14.93
CA ILE A 47 9.99 13.24 -14.11
C ILE A 47 9.67 14.63 -13.59
N LYS A 48 8.46 15.12 -13.91
CA LYS A 48 7.95 16.41 -13.42
C LYS A 48 7.76 16.37 -11.91
N LYS A 49 7.88 17.53 -11.25
CA LYS A 49 7.73 17.67 -9.79
C LYS A 49 6.36 17.27 -9.24
N THR A 50 5.33 17.08 -10.06
CA THR A 50 3.96 16.74 -9.64
C THR A 50 3.48 15.39 -10.18
N GLN A 51 4.37 14.62 -10.79
CA GLN A 51 4.01 13.40 -11.51
C GLN A 51 3.64 12.24 -10.56
N LEU A 52 2.74 11.38 -11.03
CA LEU A 52 2.38 10.12 -10.38
C LEU A 52 3.23 8.99 -10.97
N LEU A 53 3.88 8.22 -10.12
CA LEU A 53 4.68 7.06 -10.50
C LEU A 53 3.97 5.79 -10.10
N TRP A 54 3.97 4.80 -10.99
CA TRP A 54 3.40 3.49 -10.71
C TRP A 54 4.47 2.42 -10.90
N ILE A 55 4.71 1.64 -9.85
CA ILE A 55 5.59 0.46 -9.92
C ILE A 55 4.83 -0.78 -9.45
N PHE A 56 4.79 -1.80 -10.31
CA PHE A 56 4.16 -3.09 -10.03
C PHE A 56 5.04 -4.06 -9.25
N PHE A 57 6.35 -3.82 -9.26
CA PHE A 57 7.36 -4.61 -8.56
C PHE A 57 8.07 -3.72 -7.54
N ALA A 58 7.39 -3.45 -6.43
CA ALA A 58 7.94 -2.56 -5.40
C ALA A 58 9.22 -3.15 -4.78
N GLY A 59 9.26 -4.47 -4.57
CA GLY A 59 10.35 -5.16 -3.89
C GLY A 59 10.64 -4.50 -2.55
N SER A 60 11.87 -4.03 -2.37
CA SER A 60 12.28 -3.29 -1.17
C SER A 60 11.81 -1.84 -1.12
N ALA A 61 10.85 -1.40 -1.94
CA ALA A 61 10.26 -0.05 -1.96
C ALA A 61 11.26 1.12 -2.08
N THR A 62 12.39 0.89 -2.76
CA THR A 62 13.45 1.88 -2.99
C THR A 62 12.93 3.12 -3.72
N THR A 63 11.97 2.94 -4.63
CA THR A 63 11.37 4.04 -5.38
C THR A 63 10.58 5.00 -4.51
N ALA A 64 9.81 4.51 -3.53
CA ALA A 64 9.10 5.40 -2.59
C ALA A 64 10.10 6.21 -1.76
N HIS A 65 11.18 5.58 -1.28
CA HIS A 65 12.26 6.27 -0.59
C HIS A 65 12.88 7.36 -1.50
N ALA A 66 13.25 7.03 -2.72
CA ALA A 66 13.83 7.99 -3.66
C ALA A 66 12.91 9.20 -3.94
N ILE A 67 11.60 8.96 -4.09
CA ILE A 67 10.61 10.01 -4.34
C ILE A 67 10.47 10.93 -3.13
N MET A 68 10.36 10.39 -1.91
CA MET A 68 10.28 11.20 -0.70
C MET A 68 11.53 12.06 -0.53
N ALA A 69 12.72 11.50 -0.79
CA ALA A 69 13.98 12.25 -0.72
C ALA A 69 14.06 13.34 -1.80
N LEU A 70 13.61 13.07 -3.02
CA LEU A 70 13.58 14.09 -4.07
C LEU A 70 12.60 15.23 -3.75
N ASN A 71 11.41 14.90 -3.25
CA ASN A 71 10.42 15.90 -2.85
C ASN A 71 10.94 16.79 -1.70
N ALA A 72 11.70 16.21 -0.75
CA ALA A 72 12.36 16.98 0.30
C ALA A 72 13.43 17.94 -0.28
N ASN A 73 14.23 17.46 -1.24
CA ASN A 73 15.33 18.24 -1.82
C ASN A 73 14.87 19.38 -2.74
N ASP A 74 13.83 19.16 -3.56
CA ASP A 74 13.44 20.10 -4.62
C ASP A 74 12.05 20.75 -4.43
N GLY A 75 11.41 20.49 -3.28
CA GLY A 75 10.06 20.97 -2.95
C GLY A 75 8.97 20.35 -3.84
N GLY A 76 9.25 19.24 -4.51
CA GLY A 76 8.30 18.55 -5.38
C GLY A 76 7.14 17.91 -4.62
N LYS A 77 6.06 17.63 -5.34
CA LYS A 77 4.85 16.93 -4.88
C LYS A 77 4.60 15.67 -5.71
N ARG A 78 5.67 14.90 -5.97
CA ARG A 78 5.58 13.64 -6.73
C ARG A 78 4.88 12.60 -5.87
N ARG A 79 3.98 11.83 -6.49
CA ARG A 79 3.19 10.79 -5.83
C ARG A 79 3.59 9.42 -6.37
N PHE A 80 3.36 8.37 -5.58
CA PHE A 80 3.64 7.01 -6.00
C PHE A 80 2.49 6.04 -5.69
N VAL A 81 2.36 5.02 -6.53
CA VAL A 81 1.56 3.83 -6.31
C VAL A 81 2.50 2.64 -6.45
N LEU A 82 2.67 1.91 -5.36
CA LEU A 82 3.49 0.70 -5.30
C LEU A 82 2.58 -0.50 -5.14
N VAL A 83 2.83 -1.54 -5.93
CA VAL A 83 2.19 -2.85 -5.79
C VAL A 83 3.26 -3.84 -5.35
N GLN A 84 2.92 -4.64 -4.34
CA GLN A 84 3.77 -5.70 -3.83
C GLN A 84 2.91 -6.93 -3.52
N LEU A 85 3.33 -8.08 -4.03
CA LEU A 85 2.73 -9.37 -3.69
C LEU A 85 3.08 -9.73 -2.24
N PRO A 86 2.14 -10.28 -1.45
CA PRO A 86 2.38 -10.70 -0.08
C PRO A 86 3.11 -12.05 -0.03
N GLU A 87 4.30 -12.11 -0.62
CA GLU A 87 5.18 -13.28 -0.60
C GLU A 87 5.68 -13.54 0.81
N ALA A 88 5.63 -14.79 1.26
CA ALA A 88 6.07 -15.17 2.60
C ALA A 88 7.59 -14.98 2.73
N CYS A 89 8.02 -14.47 3.89
CA CYS A 89 9.42 -14.43 4.23
C CYS A 89 9.90 -15.86 4.56
N ASN A 90 11.09 -16.24 4.07
CA ASN A 90 11.72 -17.48 4.48
C ASN A 90 11.99 -17.46 5.99
N GLU A 91 11.56 -18.49 6.71
CA GLU A 91 11.61 -18.59 8.19
C GLU A 91 13.03 -18.49 8.75
N ILE A 92 14.02 -18.87 7.94
CA ILE A 92 15.44 -18.81 8.32
C ILE A 92 15.94 -17.36 8.42
N ARG A 93 15.30 -16.42 7.70
CA ARG A 93 15.77 -15.04 7.59
C ARG A 93 15.53 -14.23 8.86
N GLU A 94 16.45 -13.29 9.10
CA GLU A 94 16.35 -12.35 10.21
C GLU A 94 15.09 -11.49 10.16
N ALA A 95 14.62 -11.15 8.96
CA ALA A 95 13.34 -10.49 8.77
C ALA A 95 12.15 -11.27 9.37
N PHE A 96 12.14 -12.61 9.23
CA PHE A 96 11.09 -13.42 9.83
C PHE A 96 11.22 -13.44 11.36
N LYS A 97 12.45 -13.56 11.88
CA LYS A 97 12.75 -13.47 13.32
C LYS A 97 12.34 -12.12 13.93
N ALA A 98 12.43 -11.04 13.17
CA ALA A 98 11.97 -9.71 13.56
C ALA A 98 10.44 -9.52 13.49
N GLY A 99 9.69 -10.57 13.11
CA GLY A 99 8.22 -10.59 13.11
C GLY A 99 7.57 -10.23 11.78
N TYR A 100 8.34 -10.06 10.69
CA TYR A 100 7.78 -9.75 9.37
C TYR A 100 7.36 -11.01 8.63
N LYS A 101 6.04 -11.20 8.49
CA LYS A 101 5.45 -12.40 7.85
C LYS A 101 5.62 -12.43 6.33
N ASN A 102 5.57 -11.26 5.69
CA ASN A 102 5.63 -11.16 4.23
C ASN A 102 6.49 -9.97 3.77
N ILE A 103 6.91 -10.00 2.50
CA ILE A 103 7.73 -8.95 1.89
C ILE A 103 7.00 -7.61 1.90
N ALA A 104 5.67 -7.59 1.72
CA ALA A 104 4.90 -6.35 1.74
C ALA A 104 4.94 -5.64 3.11
N GLU A 105 5.00 -6.35 4.23
CA GLU A 105 5.22 -5.78 5.57
C GLU A 105 6.59 -5.11 5.66
N LEU A 106 7.65 -5.75 5.16
CA LEU A 106 8.99 -5.17 5.11
C LEU A 106 9.03 -3.89 4.26
N SER A 107 8.42 -3.93 3.07
CA SER A 107 8.33 -2.77 2.18
C SER A 107 7.61 -1.61 2.86
N LYS A 108 6.49 -1.89 3.55
CA LYS A 108 5.73 -0.88 4.31
C LYS A 108 6.57 -0.26 5.42
N GLU A 109 7.28 -1.09 6.19
CA GLU A 109 8.10 -0.60 7.29
C GLU A 109 9.29 0.23 6.77
N ARG A 110 9.92 -0.16 5.65
CA ARG A 110 10.96 0.67 5.03
C ARG A 110 10.42 2.06 4.69
N ILE A 111 9.25 2.15 4.04
CA ILE A 111 8.66 3.45 3.68
C ILE A 111 8.40 4.29 4.94
N ARG A 112 7.89 3.67 6.01
CA ARG A 112 7.62 4.34 7.28
C ARG A 112 8.90 4.92 7.90
N ARG A 113 9.95 4.11 8.02
CA ARG A 113 11.24 4.52 8.62
C ARG A 113 11.98 5.53 7.75
N ALA A 114 12.00 5.32 6.43
CA ALA A 114 12.61 6.26 5.50
C ALA A 114 11.91 7.63 5.54
N GLY A 115 10.57 7.65 5.56
CA GLY A 115 9.81 8.89 5.69
C GLY A 115 10.10 9.64 6.99
N GLN A 116 10.21 8.92 8.12
CA GLN A 116 10.59 9.51 9.40
C GLN A 116 12.00 10.11 9.37
N LYS A 117 12.98 9.37 8.83
CA LYS A 117 14.36 9.81 8.68
C LYS A 117 14.46 11.10 7.85
N ILE A 118 13.83 11.11 6.67
CA ILE A 118 13.83 12.28 5.78
C ILE A 118 13.16 13.47 6.46
N LYS A 119 12.07 13.25 7.20
CA LYS A 119 11.38 14.31 7.92
C LYS A 119 12.23 14.89 9.06
N SER A 120 12.98 14.06 9.79
CA SER A 120 13.91 14.56 10.82
C SER A 120 15.06 15.34 10.23
N GLU A 121 15.62 14.91 9.09
CA GLU A 121 16.74 15.58 8.43
C GLU A 121 16.34 16.91 7.79
N ASN A 122 15.09 17.02 7.32
CA ASN A 122 14.59 18.19 6.60
C ASN A 122 13.58 19.03 7.40
N ALA A 123 13.58 18.89 8.73
CA ALA A 123 12.60 19.55 9.60
C ALA A 123 12.57 21.08 9.45
N LEU A 124 13.72 21.70 9.14
CA LEU A 124 13.86 23.14 8.95
C LEU A 124 13.53 23.59 7.51
N THR A 125 13.91 22.78 6.52
CA THR A 125 13.85 23.17 5.10
C THR A 125 12.50 22.87 4.46
N ALA A 126 11.81 21.80 4.89
CA ALA A 126 10.58 21.33 4.28
C ALA A 126 9.54 20.91 5.34
N PRO A 127 8.93 21.87 6.07
CA PRO A 127 7.96 21.56 7.12
C PRO A 127 6.66 20.91 6.60
N ASP A 128 6.30 21.17 5.34
CA ASP A 128 5.09 20.64 4.67
C ASP A 128 5.37 19.39 3.81
N LEU A 129 6.42 18.62 4.13
CA LEU A 129 6.76 17.41 3.39
C LEU A 129 5.73 16.29 3.63
N ASP A 130 5.09 15.83 2.55
CA ASP A 130 4.19 14.67 2.59
C ASP A 130 4.99 13.36 2.59
N ILE A 131 5.02 12.71 3.76
CA ILE A 131 5.59 11.37 3.98
C ILE A 131 4.50 10.29 4.14
N GLY A 132 3.23 10.69 4.03
CA GLY A 132 2.10 9.81 4.26
C GLY A 132 1.90 8.83 3.11
N PHE A 133 1.51 7.60 3.44
CA PHE A 133 1.07 6.63 2.44
C PHE A 133 -0.13 5.84 2.97
N ARG A 134 -0.92 5.31 2.04
CA ARG A 134 -2.08 4.46 2.35
C ARG A 134 -1.80 3.05 1.86
N VAL A 135 -2.21 2.07 2.66
CA VAL A 135 -2.08 0.65 2.33
C VAL A 135 -3.44 0.13 1.92
N LEU A 136 -3.52 -0.46 0.74
CA LEU A 136 -4.70 -1.12 0.22
C LEU A 136 -4.39 -2.60 0.06
N LYS A 137 -5.36 -3.45 0.38
CA LYS A 137 -5.29 -4.89 0.15
C LYS A 137 -6.35 -5.25 -0.89
N ILE A 138 -6.00 -6.15 -1.81
CA ILE A 138 -6.98 -6.77 -2.69
C ILE A 138 -7.78 -7.77 -1.85
N ASP A 139 -9.09 -7.55 -1.78
CA ASP A 139 -10.03 -8.45 -1.13
C ASP A 139 -10.78 -9.29 -2.18
N SER A 140 -11.40 -10.36 -1.72
CA SER A 140 -12.35 -11.13 -2.49
C SER A 140 -13.45 -10.23 -3.06
N SER A 141 -13.88 -10.55 -4.28
CA SER A 141 -14.92 -9.76 -4.92
C SER A 141 -16.24 -9.94 -4.16
N ASN A 142 -16.95 -8.85 -3.90
CA ASN A 142 -18.34 -8.92 -3.43
C ASN A 142 -19.31 -9.34 -4.57
N MET A 143 -18.79 -9.79 -5.71
CA MET A 143 -19.60 -10.42 -6.75
C MET A 143 -19.68 -11.91 -6.45
N LYS A 144 -20.90 -12.43 -6.39
CA LYS A 144 -21.11 -13.88 -6.43
C LYS A 144 -20.53 -14.39 -7.74
N ASP A 145 -19.75 -15.47 -7.71
CA ASP A 145 -19.35 -16.17 -8.93
C ASP A 145 -20.61 -16.60 -9.68
N VAL A 146 -20.93 -15.87 -10.75
CA VAL A 146 -22.04 -16.19 -11.62
C VAL A 146 -21.53 -17.24 -12.61
N TYR A 147 -21.59 -18.51 -12.22
CA TYR A 147 -21.18 -19.68 -13.01
C TYR A 147 -22.09 -19.96 -14.23
N TYR A 148 -22.56 -18.94 -14.94
CA TYR A 148 -23.38 -19.16 -16.13
C TYR A 148 -22.63 -18.69 -17.37
N ALA A 149 -22.26 -19.63 -18.23
CA ALA A 149 -21.94 -19.30 -19.61
C ALA A 149 -23.16 -18.59 -20.23
N PRO A 150 -22.99 -17.45 -20.92
CA PRO A 150 -24.11 -16.65 -21.46
C PRO A 150 -25.04 -17.45 -22.40
N MET A 151 -24.58 -18.60 -22.91
CA MET A 151 -25.39 -19.52 -23.71
C MET A 151 -26.46 -20.31 -22.93
N ARG A 152 -26.38 -20.43 -21.59
CA ARG A 152 -27.31 -21.28 -20.79
C ARG A 152 -28.49 -20.54 -20.17
N CYS A 153 -28.73 -19.25 -20.46
CA CYS A 153 -29.88 -18.51 -19.94
C CYS A 153 -30.50 -17.59 -21.00
N SER A 154 -31.83 -17.51 -21.04
CA SER A 154 -32.54 -16.55 -21.89
C SER A 154 -32.31 -15.10 -21.39
N LYS A 155 -32.35 -14.12 -22.30
CA LYS A 155 -32.05 -12.69 -22.02
C LYS A 155 -32.78 -12.14 -20.78
N VAL A 156 -34.04 -12.53 -20.59
CA VAL A 156 -34.91 -12.07 -19.49
C VAL A 156 -34.48 -12.65 -18.14
N THR A 157 -34.06 -13.92 -18.12
CA THR A 157 -33.61 -14.60 -16.88
C THR A 157 -32.27 -14.06 -16.39
N CYS A 158 -31.39 -13.66 -17.32
CA CYS A 158 -30.08 -13.06 -17.01
C CYS A 158 -30.25 -11.72 -16.28
N TRP A 159 -31.12 -10.84 -16.79
CA TRP A 159 -31.30 -9.48 -16.25
C TRP A 159 -31.89 -9.46 -14.83
N ARG A 160 -32.87 -10.35 -14.56
CA ARG A 160 -33.55 -10.41 -13.26
C ARG A 160 -32.65 -10.96 -12.15
N ARG A 161 -31.66 -11.80 -12.48
CA ARG A 161 -30.73 -12.40 -11.51
C ARG A 161 -29.53 -11.49 -11.19
N LEU A 162 -29.09 -10.67 -12.13
CA LEU A 162 -28.04 -9.67 -11.90
C LEU A 162 -28.45 -8.59 -10.89
N THR A 163 -29.73 -8.23 -10.86
CA THR A 163 -30.26 -7.19 -9.96
C THR A 163 -30.47 -7.68 -8.52
N THR A 164 -30.52 -9.00 -8.30
CA THR A 164 -30.70 -9.59 -6.96
C THR A 164 -29.39 -9.71 -6.18
N SER A 165 -28.25 -9.90 -6.86
CA SER A 165 -26.94 -10.02 -6.21
C SER A 165 -26.41 -8.68 -5.65
N ALA A 166 -26.84 -7.54 -6.20
CA ALA A 166 -26.38 -6.22 -5.80
C ALA A 166 -26.94 -5.72 -4.44
N ARG A 167 -27.96 -6.37 -3.87
CA ARG A 167 -28.68 -5.86 -2.67
C ARG A 167 -28.15 -6.33 -1.31
N THR A 168 -27.14 -7.21 -1.25
CA THR A 168 -26.73 -7.88 0.01
C THR A 168 -25.43 -7.37 0.66
N ALA A 169 -24.98 -6.14 0.39
CA ALA A 169 -23.74 -5.60 1.00
C ALA A 169 -24.02 -4.84 2.32
N PRO A 170 -23.42 -5.20 3.47
CA PRO A 170 -23.57 -4.45 4.72
C PRO A 170 -22.80 -3.12 4.74
N ARG A 171 -23.30 -2.15 5.52
CA ARG A 171 -22.78 -0.77 5.62
C ARG A 171 -21.46 -0.71 6.41
N GLY A 172 -20.36 -0.94 5.71
CA GLY A 172 -18.99 -0.70 6.17
C GLY A 172 -17.95 -0.76 5.04
N PHE A 173 -18.42 -0.84 3.80
CA PHE A 173 -17.64 -1.14 2.61
C PHE A 173 -17.29 0.16 1.88
N VAL A 174 -15.99 0.44 1.68
CA VAL A 174 -15.59 1.36 0.62
C VAL A 174 -15.84 0.63 -0.69
N VAL A 175 -16.94 1.02 -1.35
CA VAL A 175 -17.44 0.37 -2.56
C VAL A 175 -16.37 0.44 -3.66
N PRO A 176 -16.07 -0.67 -4.37
CA PRO A 176 -15.26 -0.65 -5.60
C PRO A 176 -15.77 0.34 -6.67
N GLY A 177 -17.03 0.79 -6.55
CA GLY A 177 -17.66 1.78 -7.40
C GLY A 177 -16.96 3.14 -7.42
N LEU A 178 -16.34 3.57 -6.31
CA LEU A 178 -15.65 4.88 -6.27
C LEU A 178 -14.38 4.90 -7.13
N ALA A 179 -13.65 3.79 -7.19
CA ALA A 179 -12.52 3.62 -8.11
C ALA A 179 -12.99 3.45 -9.57
N ARG A 180 -14.16 2.81 -9.78
CA ARG A 180 -14.77 2.62 -11.12
C ARG A 180 -15.25 3.93 -11.76
N LEU A 181 -15.56 4.95 -10.95
CA LEU A 181 -16.02 6.27 -11.40
C LEU A 181 -14.87 7.21 -11.81
N GLY A 182 -13.64 6.71 -11.97
CA GLY A 182 -12.53 7.50 -12.50
C GLY A 182 -12.03 8.62 -11.58
N ARG A 183 -12.50 8.69 -10.33
CA ARG A 183 -11.91 9.59 -9.33
C ARG A 183 -10.54 9.04 -8.95
N GLY A 184 -9.50 9.77 -9.33
CA GLY A 184 -8.13 9.42 -8.97
C GLY A 184 -7.95 9.28 -7.46
N PHE A 185 -6.97 8.48 -7.04
CA PHE A 185 -6.59 8.33 -5.64
C PHE A 185 -5.98 9.66 -5.13
N GLY A 186 -6.82 10.61 -4.76
CA GLY A 186 -6.41 11.94 -4.29
C GLY A 186 -7.54 12.65 -3.52
N VAL A 187 -7.21 13.04 -2.29
CA VAL A 187 -7.88 14.00 -1.40
C VAL A 187 -9.39 13.81 -1.19
N ALA A 188 -9.73 13.07 -0.13
CA ALA A 188 -10.98 13.36 0.59
C ALA A 188 -10.66 14.51 1.55
N HIS A 189 -11.26 15.68 1.34
CA HIS A 189 -11.31 16.74 2.35
C HIS A 189 -12.07 16.17 3.56
N TYR A 190 -11.38 15.97 4.67
CA TYR A 190 -12.01 15.67 5.95
C TYR A 190 -11.88 16.92 6.81
N ASP A 191 -13.01 17.54 7.11
CA ASP A 191 -13.09 18.72 7.96
C ASP A 191 -12.42 18.46 9.31
N ARG A 192 -11.56 19.39 9.72
CA ARG A 192 -10.92 19.42 11.03
C ARG A 192 -11.97 19.66 12.11
N LYS A 193 -12.05 18.79 13.11
CA LYS A 193 -12.27 19.19 14.51
C LYS A 193 -11.28 18.44 15.42
N PRO A 194 -10.59 19.13 16.37
CA PRO A 194 -9.58 18.50 17.20
C PRO A 194 -10.12 18.01 18.57
N SER A 195 -9.33 17.09 19.17
CA SER A 195 -9.25 16.65 20.59
C SER A 195 -9.83 15.24 20.93
N PRO A 196 -9.39 14.60 22.05
CA PRO A 196 -8.02 14.42 22.53
C PRO A 196 -7.65 12.97 22.97
N VAL A 197 -6.35 12.67 22.91
CA VAL A 197 -5.50 11.85 23.82
C VAL A 197 -5.96 10.45 24.30
N SER A 198 -5.11 9.46 23.95
CA SER A 198 -4.77 8.19 24.64
C SER A 198 -5.88 7.18 25.00
N LYS A 199 -5.75 5.97 24.45
CA LYS A 199 -5.75 4.66 25.15
C LYS A 199 -5.94 3.55 24.11
N TYR A 200 -4.89 2.81 23.82
CA TYR A 200 -5.01 1.46 23.26
C TYR A 200 -4.71 0.48 24.39
N SER A 201 -5.76 -0.13 24.95
CA SER A 201 -5.68 -1.34 25.75
C SER A 201 -6.73 -2.32 25.21
N SER A 202 -6.24 -3.48 24.75
CA SER A 202 -6.86 -4.81 24.75
C SER A 202 -8.38 -4.92 24.63
N TRP A 203 -8.90 -5.56 23.56
CA TRP A 203 -10.16 -6.33 23.66
C TRP A 203 -10.17 -7.56 22.75
N THR A 204 -10.17 -8.70 23.43
CA THR A 204 -10.56 -10.03 22.97
C THR A 204 -12.10 -10.11 22.92
N ALA A 205 -12.63 -10.89 21.96
CA ALA A 205 -13.94 -11.56 21.94
C ALA A 205 -15.24 -10.74 22.03
N MET A 206 -16.12 -10.89 21.01
CA MET A 206 -17.56 -11.05 21.27
C MET A 206 -18.31 -11.71 20.11
N ARG A 207 -19.03 -12.78 20.43
CA ARG A 207 -20.02 -13.50 19.61
C ARG A 207 -21.41 -13.24 20.24
N TRP A 208 -22.45 -13.22 19.39
CA TRP A 208 -23.91 -13.36 19.67
C TRP A 208 -24.76 -12.16 20.17
N GLN A 209 -25.76 -11.78 19.36
CA GLN A 209 -27.23 -11.87 19.63
C GLN A 209 -28.01 -11.34 18.39
N LEU A 210 -28.87 -12.10 17.68
CA LEU A 210 -30.23 -12.63 17.96
C LEU A 210 -31.36 -11.72 17.41
N ALA A 211 -32.17 -12.25 16.47
CA ALA A 211 -33.58 -11.89 16.18
C ALA A 211 -34.07 -12.83 15.05
N SER A 212 -34.91 -13.85 15.27
CA SER A 212 -36.34 -13.88 15.64
C SER A 212 -37.24 -14.27 14.43
N ARG A 213 -38.00 -15.36 14.61
CA ARG A 213 -39.34 -15.72 14.05
C ARG A 213 -39.54 -17.24 14.26
N ARG A 214 -40.40 -17.66 15.23
CA ARG A 214 -41.81 -18.11 15.06
C ARG A 214 -41.95 -19.21 13.99
N ALA A 215 -42.63 -20.34 14.17
CA ALA A 215 -43.52 -20.93 15.18
C ALA A 215 -43.57 -22.45 14.83
N LEU A 216 -43.92 -23.41 15.71
CA LEU A 216 -45.29 -23.80 16.07
C LEU A 216 -45.20 -25.06 16.97
N THR A 217 -45.97 -25.05 18.07
CA THR A 217 -46.80 -26.13 18.66
C THR A 217 -46.37 -27.60 18.47
N ARG A 218 -46.39 -28.50 19.46
CA ARG A 218 -47.44 -28.73 20.48
C ARG A 218 -46.95 -29.81 21.48
N ASN A 219 -47.46 -29.73 22.70
CA ASN A 219 -47.30 -30.69 23.79
C ASN A 219 -47.78 -32.11 23.42
N LEU A 220 -46.99 -33.14 23.73
CA LEU A 220 -47.16 -34.12 24.81
C LEU A 220 -45.92 -35.04 24.81
#